data_AF-A0A7V8Y3L9-F1
#
_entry.id   AF-A0A7V8Y3L9-F1
#
_cell.length_a   1.000
_cell.length_b   1.000
_cell.length_c   1.000
_cell.angle_alpha   90.00
_cell.angle_beta   90.00
_cell.angle_gamma   90.00
#
_symmetry.space_group_name_H-M   'P 1'
#
loop_
_entity.id
_entity.type
_entity.pdbx_description
1 polymer ?
#
loop_
_entity_poly.entity_id
_entity_poly.type
_entity_poly.pdbx_seq_one_letter_code
_entity_poly.pdbx_strand_id
1 'polypeptide(L)' 'MPSERSDRPDLAQVQFMTVAEVAAMMRVSKMTVYRLVHGGELPAARVGRSFRVPRDAVENYLRNAFFDAG' A
#
# COMPACT_ATOMS: atom_id res chain seq x y z
N MET A 1 20.26 32.67 -0.94
CA MET A 1 19.52 31.64 -1.69
C MET A 1 19.52 30.37 -0.84
N PRO A 2 18.43 30.02 -0.13
CA PRO A 2 18.31 28.72 0.51
C PRO A 2 17.95 27.69 -0.55
N SER A 3 18.85 26.73 -0.73
CA SER A 3 18.76 25.65 -1.71
C SER A 3 17.42 24.92 -1.64
N GLU A 4 16.84 24.70 -2.82
CA GLU A 4 15.69 23.83 -3.07
C GLU A 4 15.86 22.52 -2.31
N ARG A 5 15.02 22.31 -1.31
CA ARG A 5 14.82 20.98 -0.73
C ARG A 5 14.28 20.13 -1.86
N SER A 6 15.07 19.14 -2.27
CA SER A 6 14.63 18.07 -3.15
C SER A 6 13.41 17.39 -2.54
N ASP A 7 12.22 17.86 -2.87
CA ASP A 7 10.94 17.17 -2.66
C ASP A 7 10.77 16.09 -3.75
N ARG A 8 11.84 15.34 -4.00
CA ARG A 8 11.73 14.08 -4.70
C ARG A 8 11.47 13.09 -3.58
N PRO A 9 10.27 12.48 -3.49
CA PRO A 9 10.09 11.40 -2.55
C PRO A 9 11.19 10.39 -2.85
N ASP A 10 12.08 10.16 -1.89
CA ASP A 10 13.16 9.20 -2.02
C ASP A 10 12.50 7.86 -2.32
N LEU A 11 12.45 7.49 -3.61
CA LEU A 11 11.89 6.20 -4.06
C LEU A 11 12.62 5.02 -3.39
N ALA A 12 13.82 5.28 -2.86
CA ALA A 12 14.60 4.38 -2.03
C ALA A 12 13.95 4.04 -0.67
N GLN A 13 13.01 4.86 -0.17
CA GLN A 13 12.32 4.63 1.11
C GLN A 13 10.94 3.98 0.96
N VAL A 14 10.40 3.86 -0.26
CA VAL A 14 9.09 3.24 -0.47
C VAL A 14 9.20 1.73 -0.23
N GLN A 15 8.73 1.30 0.93
CA GLN A 15 8.78 -0.10 1.32
C GLN A 15 7.62 -0.87 0.70
N PHE A 16 7.91 -1.72 -0.28
CA PHE A 16 6.91 -2.57 -0.92
C PHE A 16 6.68 -3.85 -0.12
N MET A 17 5.41 -4.22 -0.01
CA MET A 17 4.94 -5.44 0.62
C MET A 17 4.32 -6.38 -0.41
N THR A 18 4.44 -7.68 -0.18
CA THR A 18 3.73 -8.71 -0.94
C THR A 18 2.28 -8.81 -0.48
N VAL A 19 1.43 -9.36 -1.34
CA VAL A 19 0.02 -9.68 -1.00
C VAL A 19 -0.08 -10.55 0.26
N ALA A 20 0.88 -11.45 0.48
CA ALA A 20 0.88 -12.32 1.65
C ALA A 20 1.18 -11.56 2.95
N GLU A 21 2.13 -10.63 2.91
CA GLU A 21 2.47 -9.81 4.08
C GLU A 21 1.36 -8.82 4.41
N VAL A 22 0.72 -8.23 3.40
CA VAL A 22 -0.46 -7.36 3.59
C VAL A 22 -1.60 -8.15 4.22
N ALA A 23 -1.89 -9.36 3.73
CA ALA A 23 -2.92 -10.23 4.28
C ALA A 23 -2.66 -10.56 5.76
N ALA A 24 -1.40 -10.86 6.11
CA ALA A 24 -1.00 -11.13 7.48
C ALA A 24 -1.15 -9.89 8.39
N MET A 25 -0.76 -8.70 7.90
CA MET A 25 -0.90 -7.45 8.65
C MET A 25 -2.37 -7.10 8.91
N MET A 26 -3.22 -7.18 7.89
CA MET A 26 -4.63 -6.83 7.98
C MET A 26 -5.49 -7.95 8.59
N ARG A 27 -4.91 -9.13 8.86
CA ARG A 27 -5.62 -10.35 9.32
C ARG A 27 -6.77 -10.76 8.39
N VAL A 28 -6.57 -10.61 7.08
CA VAL A 28 -7.55 -10.99 6.05
C VAL A 28 -7.00 -12.10 5.17
N SER A 29 -7.88 -12.72 4.37
CA SER A 29 -7.45 -13.69 3.37
C SER A 29 -6.69 -13.01 2.22
N LYS A 30 -5.78 -13.72 1.55
CA LYS A 30 -5.13 -13.22 0.31
C LYS A 30 -6.15 -12.83 -0.76
N MET A 31 -7.28 -13.54 -0.82
CA MET A 31 -8.37 -13.25 -1.75
C MET A 31 -8.98 -11.87 -1.49
N THR A 32 -9.14 -11.49 -0.23
CA THR A 32 -9.59 -10.14 0.15
C THR A 32 -8.61 -9.09 -0.35
N VAL A 33 -7.31 -9.28 -0.16
CA VAL A 33 -6.30 -8.36 -0.68
C VAL A 33 -6.35 -8.29 -2.21
N TYR A 34 -6.48 -9.42 -2.90
CA TYR A 34 -6.63 -9.42 -4.36
C TYR A 34 -7.87 -8.66 -4.83
N ARG A 35 -8.99 -8.78 -4.11
CA ARG A 35 -10.22 -8.02 -4.40
C ARG A 35 -10.00 -6.52 -4.23
N LEU A 36 -9.35 -6.09 -3.15
CA LEU A 36 -9.06 -4.67 -2.91
C LEU A 36 -8.14 -4.09 -4.00
N VAL A 37 -7.13 -4.86 -4.41
CA VAL A 37 -6.22 -4.44 -5.49
C VAL A 37 -6.94 -4.37 -6.84
N HIS A 38 -7.74 -5.38 -7.21
CA HIS A 38 -8.47 -5.37 -8.49
C HIS A 38 -9.63 -4.37 -8.49
N GLY A 39 -10.23 -4.09 -7.33
CA GLY A 39 -11.26 -3.08 -7.15
C GLY A 39 -10.71 -1.65 -7.12
N GLY A 40 -9.39 -1.47 -7.06
CA GLY A 40 -8.75 -0.15 -7.00
C GLY A 40 -8.76 0.51 -5.62
N GLU A 41 -9.27 -0.15 -4.59
CA GLU A 41 -9.29 0.35 -3.22
C GLU A 41 -7.90 0.33 -2.57
N LEU A 42 -7.06 -0.63 -2.97
CA LEU A 42 -5.69 -0.74 -2.47
C LEU A 42 -4.69 -0.53 -3.62
N PRO A 43 -3.96 0.60 -3.65
CA PRO A 43 -3.00 0.85 -4.71
C PRO A 43 -1.88 -0.18 -4.68
N ALA A 44 -1.63 -0.82 -5.83
CA ALA A 44 -0.58 -1.82 -5.98
C ALA A 44 0.18 -1.64 -7.30
N ALA A 45 1.49 -1.84 -7.24
CA ALA A 45 2.36 -1.93 -8.40
C ALA A 45 2.44 -3.39 -8.87
N ARG A 46 2.26 -3.61 -10.17
CA ARG A 46 2.50 -4.93 -10.78
C ARG A 46 3.99 -5.07 -11.12
N VAL A 47 4.65 -6.01 -10.46
CA VAL A 47 6.06 -6.34 -10.70
C VAL A 47 6.14 -7.76 -11.25
N GLY A 48 6.29 -7.87 -12.57
CA GLY A 48 6.23 -9.14 -13.30
C GLY A 48 4.86 -9.82 -13.15
N ARG A 49 4.86 -11.00 -12.50
CA ARG A 49 3.66 -11.82 -12.27
C ARG A 49 3.02 -11.59 -10.90
N SER A 50 3.61 -10.75 -10.06
CA SER A 50 3.14 -10.50 -8.69
C SER A 50 2.77 -9.05 -8.47
N PHE A 51 1.87 -8.82 -7.52
CA PHE A 51 1.57 -7.49 -7.02
C PHE A 51 2.49 -7.13 -5.85
N ARG A 52 2.79 -5.84 -5.75
CA ARG A 52 3.51 -5.20 -4.68
C ARG A 52 2.70 -4.02 -4.20
N VAL A 53 2.40 -3.98 -2.91
CA VAL A 53 1.60 -2.93 -2.30
C VAL A 53 2.56 -2.04 -1.51
N PRO A 54 2.60 -0.72 -1.73
CA PRO A 54 3.36 0.18 -0.86
C PRO A 54 2.84 0.07 0.58
N ARG A 55 3.72 0.02 1.58
CA ARG A 55 3.34 0.01 2.99
C ARG A 55 2.41 1.18 3.33
N ASP A 56 2.75 2.38 2.87
CA ASP A 56 1.97 3.59 3.12
C ASP A 56 0.53 3.47 2.62
N ALA A 57 0.32 2.78 1.50
CA ALA A 57 -1.01 2.54 0.95
C ALA A 57 -1.86 1.66 1.88
N VAL A 58 -1.25 0.63 2.49
CA VAL A 58 -1.92 -0.24 3.46
C VAL A 58 -2.28 0.53 4.73
N GLU A 59 -1.34 1.32 5.25
CA GLU A 59 -1.56 2.13 6.44
C GLU A 59 -2.65 3.19 6.21
N ASN A 60 -2.66 3.81 5.04
CA ASN A 60 -3.67 4.79 4.68
C ASN A 60 -5.05 4.14 4.50
N TYR A 61 -5.11 2.96 3.88
CA TYR A 61 -6.35 2.19 3.77
C TYR A 61 -6.90 1.82 5.15
N LEU A 62 -6.04 1.32 6.06
CA LEU A 62 -6.45 0.99 7.42
C LEU A 62 -6.97 2.23 8.16
N ARG A 63 -6.26 3.36 8.09
CA ARG A 63 -6.71 4.63 8.68
C ARG A 63 -8.12 4.99 8.18
N ASN A 64 -8.35 5.00 6.87
CA ASN A 64 -9.64 5.33 6.29
C ASN A 64 -10.74 4.34 6.72
N ALA A 65 -10.46 3.04 6.71
CA ALA A 65 -11.41 2.01 7.12
C ALA A 65 -11.84 2.11 8.59
N PHE A 66 -10.97 2.64 9.47
CA PHE A 66 -11.34 2.93 10.86
C PHE A 66 -12.31 4.11 10.98
N PHE A 67 -12.26 5.09 10.07
CA PHE A 67 -13.16 6.25 10.10
C PHE A 67 -14.57 5.94 9.57
N ASP A 68 -14.72 4.98 8.65
CA ASP A 68 -16.04 4.57 8.13
C ASP A 68 -16.84 3.65 9.08
N ALA A 69 -16.20 3.13 10.13
CA ALA A 69 -16.82 2.24 11.12
C ALA A 69 -17.22 2.94 12.44
N GLY A 70 -17.11 4.27 12.49
CA GLY A 70 -17.39 5.11 13.67
C GLY A 70 -18.70 5.90 13.58
#